data_AF-A0A7G9QS08-F1
#
_entry.id   AF-A0A7G9QS08-F1
#
_cell.length_a   1.000
_cell.length_b   1.000
_cell.length_c   1.000
_cell.angle_alpha   90.00
_cell.angle_beta   90.00
_cell.angle_gamma   90.00
#
_symmetry.space_group_name_H-M   'P 1'
#
loop_
_entity.id
_entity.type
_entity.pdbx_description
1 polymer ?
#
loop_
_entity_poly.entity_id
_entity_poly.type
_entity_poly.pdbx_seq_one_letter_code
_entity_poly.pdbx_strand_id
1 'polypeptide(L)'
;MRKVFSSQRLENVEAVADLLRKEGIAVRISNGRSYRSSRRATFSYDSRRTPDEVPSVWIVHSEDQPRGRQLLRDLGLLESTRDPGASYLPSGRHGDAAAGKTGFFSAKRIRLGLLALTVIGIGLVGFIMRKHGTADVAPKPAAPAATPAPPTLIPEAVTELQVYRADVPTALARLLVSEALDKRRPAVACLEVDNKEPSSALMQALTVPKGTTLHPASACPAKGAFAIAVHDYMTDGSGSGQVQLDLDVEDSQLVDVERNGAEWRVLRRH
;
A
#
# COMPACT_ATOMS: atom_id res chain seq x y z
N MET A 1 -28.40 17.54 -17.37
CA MET A 1 -27.96 16.46 -16.46
C MET A 1 -26.62 16.82 -15.82
N ARG A 2 -26.45 16.60 -14.51
CA ARG A 2 -25.20 16.91 -13.78
C ARG A 2 -24.79 15.71 -12.91
N LYS A 3 -23.49 15.38 -12.90
CA LYS A 3 -22.93 14.31 -12.05
C LYS A 3 -22.96 14.74 -10.59
N VAL A 4 -23.46 13.87 -9.71
CA VAL A 4 -23.53 14.15 -8.27
C VAL A 4 -22.74 13.17 -7.41
N PHE A 5 -22.60 11.92 -7.85
CA PHE A 5 -21.88 10.89 -7.11
C PHE A 5 -21.21 9.91 -8.07
N SER A 6 -20.05 9.39 -7.71
CA SER A 6 -19.34 8.33 -8.43
C SER A 6 -18.57 7.46 -7.46
N SER A 7 -18.60 6.14 -7.68
CA SER A 7 -17.91 5.15 -6.85
C SER A 7 -17.43 4.01 -7.74
N GLN A 8 -16.30 3.39 -7.36
CA GLN A 8 -15.80 2.19 -8.03
C GLN A 8 -16.75 0.99 -7.82
N ARG A 9 -17.42 0.94 -6.66
CA ARG A 9 -18.44 -0.07 -6.35
C ARG A 9 -19.78 0.34 -6.92
N LEU A 10 -20.32 -0.50 -7.81
CA LEU A 10 -21.59 -0.27 -8.49
C LEU A 10 -22.76 -0.28 -7.51
N GLU A 11 -22.70 -1.12 -6.48
CA GLU A 11 -23.71 -1.28 -5.44
C GLU A 11 -23.96 0.05 -4.72
N ASN A 12 -22.90 0.80 -4.45
CA ASN A 12 -22.99 2.11 -3.82
C ASN A 12 -23.71 3.13 -4.73
N VAL A 13 -23.44 3.08 -6.04
CA VAL A 13 -24.08 3.96 -7.03
C VAL A 13 -25.56 3.61 -7.20
N GLU A 14 -25.91 2.32 -7.20
CA GLU A 14 -27.30 1.85 -7.22
C GLU A 14 -28.05 2.29 -5.97
N ALA A 15 -27.47 2.09 -4.78
CA ALA A 15 -28.06 2.50 -3.51
C ALA A 15 -28.30 4.02 -3.43
N VAL A 16 -27.34 4.83 -3.89
CA VAL A 16 -27.49 6.30 -3.93
C VAL A 16 -28.55 6.73 -4.95
N ALA A 17 -28.61 6.07 -6.11
CA ALA A 17 -29.64 6.35 -7.09
C ALA A 17 -31.04 6.03 -6.55
N ASP A 18 -31.21 4.91 -5.85
CA ASP A 18 -32.48 4.54 -5.22
C ASP A 18 -32.88 5.50 -4.11
N LEU A 19 -31.92 5.98 -3.33
CA LEU A 19 -32.15 7.00 -2.31
C LEU A 19 -32.67 8.31 -2.93
N LEU A 20 -32.04 8.79 -4.00
CA LEU A 20 -32.48 10.00 -4.69
C LEU A 20 -33.86 9.83 -5.34
N ARG A 21 -34.15 8.65 -5.91
CA ARG A 21 -35.49 8.34 -6.47
C ARG A 21 -36.58 8.35 -5.40
N LYS A 22 -36.32 7.80 -4.21
CA LYS A 22 -37.27 7.79 -3.08
C LYS A 22 -37.67 9.21 -2.67
N GLU A 23 -36.75 10.15 -2.78
CA GLU A 23 -36.98 11.59 -2.50
C GLU A 23 -37.59 12.36 -3.67
N GLY A 24 -38.00 11.66 -4.73
CA GLY A 24 -38.65 12.24 -5.91
C GLY A 24 -37.70 12.90 -6.91
N ILE A 25 -36.39 12.66 -6.81
CA ILE A 25 -35.39 13.25 -7.70
C ILE A 25 -35.13 12.29 -8.87
N ALA A 26 -35.32 12.76 -10.11
CA ALA A 26 -35.09 11.92 -11.28
C ALA A 26 -33.59 11.77 -11.57
N VAL A 27 -33.10 10.52 -11.61
CA VAL A 27 -31.68 10.19 -11.77
C VAL A 27 -31.43 9.16 -12.86
N ARG A 28 -30.27 9.28 -13.51
CA ARG A 28 -29.74 8.35 -14.51
C ARG A 28 -28.39 7.80 -14.03
N ILE A 29 -28.22 6.48 -14.11
CA ILE A 29 -26.96 5.81 -13.82
C ILE A 29 -26.17 5.67 -15.13
N SER A 30 -24.89 6.03 -15.12
CA SER A 30 -23.93 5.71 -16.19
C SER A 30 -23.05 4.55 -15.76
N ASN A 31 -22.68 3.68 -16.70
CA ASN A 31 -21.86 2.48 -16.45
C ASN A 31 -22.49 1.53 -15.41
N GLY A 32 -23.83 1.41 -15.42
CA GLY A 32 -24.59 0.52 -14.54
C GLY A 32 -24.58 -0.95 -14.97
N ARG A 33 -25.23 -1.81 -14.18
CA ARG A 33 -25.33 -3.27 -14.41
C ARG A 33 -25.77 -3.66 -15.82
N SER A 34 -26.60 -2.83 -16.46
CA SER A 34 -27.11 -3.05 -17.82
C SER A 34 -26.08 -2.85 -18.94
N TYR A 35 -24.89 -2.33 -18.66
CA TYR A 35 -23.86 -2.07 -19.69
C TYR A 35 -22.89 -3.25 -19.91
N ARG A 36 -22.73 -4.19 -18.95
CA ARG A 36 -21.79 -5.33 -19.09
C ARG A 36 -22.30 -6.67 -18.51
N SER A 37 -23.57 -7.02 -18.69
CA SER A 37 -24.07 -8.34 -18.27
C SER A 37 -23.52 -9.53 -19.10
N SER A 38 -22.78 -9.29 -20.19
CA SER A 38 -22.36 -10.36 -21.13
C SER A 38 -20.86 -10.71 -21.14
N ARG A 39 -19.99 -9.98 -20.44
CA ARG A 39 -18.57 -10.38 -20.34
C ARG A 39 -18.14 -10.36 -18.89
N ARG A 40 -17.86 -11.56 -18.36
CA ARG A 40 -17.07 -11.76 -17.14
C ARG A 40 -15.75 -11.04 -17.34
N ALA A 41 -15.68 -9.78 -16.93
CA ALA A 41 -14.41 -9.09 -16.78
C ALA A 41 -13.69 -9.85 -15.67
N THR A 42 -12.59 -10.50 -16.04
CA THR A 42 -11.72 -11.19 -15.09
C THR A 42 -11.42 -10.21 -13.97
N PHE A 43 -11.67 -10.62 -12.72
CA PHE A 43 -11.31 -9.85 -11.53
C PHE A 43 -9.82 -9.53 -11.62
N SER A 44 -9.49 -8.25 -11.88
CA SER A 44 -8.11 -7.79 -11.93
C SER A 44 -7.68 -7.47 -10.51
N TYR A 45 -6.59 -8.09 -10.05
CA TYR A 45 -5.95 -7.77 -8.77
C TYR A 45 -5.21 -6.43 -8.78
N ASP A 46 -5.12 -5.77 -9.94
CA ASP A 46 -4.55 -4.44 -10.04
C ASP A 46 -5.58 -3.38 -9.61
N SER A 47 -5.66 -3.13 -8.30
CA SER A 47 -6.44 -2.05 -7.70
C SER A 47 -5.93 -0.64 -8.06
N ARG A 48 -4.76 -0.54 -8.71
CA ARG A 48 -4.11 0.74 -9.06
C ARG A 48 -4.61 1.28 -10.40
N ARG A 49 -5.15 0.42 -11.26
CA ARG A 49 -5.79 0.87 -12.50
C ARG A 49 -7.19 1.38 -12.16
N THR A 50 -7.31 2.70 -12.03
CA THR A 50 -8.63 3.35 -11.99
C THR A 50 -9.40 2.87 -13.23
N PRO A 51 -10.59 2.28 -13.08
CA PRO A 51 -11.37 1.85 -14.22
C PRO A 51 -11.55 3.05 -15.16
N ASP A 52 -11.26 2.87 -16.46
CA ASP A 52 -11.44 3.92 -17.48
C ASP A 52 -12.88 4.50 -17.44
N GLU A 53 -13.83 3.71 -16.92
CA GLU A 53 -15.24 4.07 -16.74
C GLU A 53 -15.70 3.79 -15.30
N VAL A 54 -15.73 4.82 -14.45
CA VAL A 54 -16.29 4.71 -13.09
C VAL A 54 -17.83 4.84 -13.13
N PRO A 55 -18.58 3.95 -12.47
CA PRO A 55 -20.03 4.09 -12.27
C PRO A 55 -20.38 5.44 -11.63
N SER A 56 -21.43 6.09 -12.15
CA SER A 56 -21.81 7.43 -11.69
C SER A 56 -23.31 7.70 -11.77
N VAL A 57 -23.80 8.50 -10.82
CA VAL A 57 -25.19 8.99 -10.76
C VAL A 57 -25.25 10.42 -11.27
N TRP A 58 -26.17 10.63 -12.21
CA TRP A 58 -26.47 11.92 -12.82
C TRP A 58 -27.90 12.30 -12.50
N ILE A 59 -28.11 13.54 -12.03
CA ILE A 59 -29.47 14.07 -11.90
C ILE A 59 -29.92 14.57 -13.27
N VAL A 60 -31.13 14.18 -13.68
CA VAL A 60 -31.69 14.50 -15.00
C VAL A 60 -31.99 16.00 -15.09
N HIS A 61 -32.77 16.46 -14.12
CA HIS A 61 -33.24 17.82 -13.90
C HIS A 61 -32.17 18.67 -13.21
N SER A 62 -31.92 19.88 -13.73
CA SER A 62 -30.85 20.72 -13.16
C SER A 62 -31.32 21.43 -11.88
N GLU A 63 -32.63 21.68 -11.80
CA GLU A 63 -33.38 22.25 -10.68
C GLU A 63 -33.27 21.39 -9.41
N ASP A 64 -33.20 20.06 -9.55
CA ASP A 64 -33.08 19.14 -8.41
C ASP A 64 -31.65 18.99 -7.90
N GLN A 65 -30.67 19.58 -8.59
CA GLN A 65 -29.26 19.41 -8.25
C GLN A 65 -28.90 19.94 -6.84
N PRO A 66 -29.33 21.15 -6.43
CA PRO A 66 -29.01 21.66 -5.10
C PRO A 66 -29.63 20.79 -3.99
N ARG A 67 -30.88 20.36 -4.19
CA ARG A 67 -31.62 19.50 -3.26
C ARG A 67 -30.96 18.13 -3.12
N GLY A 68 -30.60 17.48 -4.24
CA GLY A 68 -29.90 16.19 -4.21
C GLY A 68 -28.53 16.28 -3.54
N ARG A 69 -27.77 17.36 -3.76
CA ARG A 69 -26.48 17.56 -3.08
C ARG A 69 -26.60 17.91 -1.61
N GLN A 70 -27.71 18.53 -1.18
CA GLN A 70 -27.97 18.76 0.24
C GLN A 70 -28.23 17.43 0.94
N LEU A 71 -29.14 16.62 0.40
CA LEU A 71 -29.47 15.31 0.93
C LEU A 71 -28.24 14.39 1.07
N LEU A 72 -27.38 14.34 0.05
CA LEU A 72 -26.16 13.53 0.12
C LEU A 72 -25.14 14.04 1.13
N ARG A 73 -25.11 15.35 1.42
CA ARG A 73 -24.28 15.92 2.50
C ARG A 73 -24.83 15.58 3.87
N ASP A 74 -26.14 15.66 4.05
CA ASP A 74 -26.80 15.35 5.32
C ASP A 74 -26.59 13.89 5.74
N LEU A 75 -26.42 12.99 4.74
CA LEU A 75 -26.10 11.58 4.93
C LEU A 75 -24.59 11.27 5.04
N GLY A 76 -23.73 12.29 4.99
CA GLY A 76 -22.28 12.11 5.03
C GLY A 76 -21.68 11.42 3.79
N LEU A 77 -22.42 11.37 2.67
CA LEU A 77 -21.98 10.75 1.41
C LEU A 77 -21.21 11.72 0.50
N LEU A 78 -21.27 13.02 0.81
CA LEU A 78 -20.46 14.04 0.17
C LEU A 78 -19.68 14.80 1.25
N GLU A 79 -18.36 14.76 1.14
CA GLU A 79 -17.51 15.66 1.91
C GLU A 79 -17.86 17.10 1.55
N SER A 80 -17.98 17.96 2.58
CA SER A 80 -18.17 19.38 2.38
C SER A 80 -17.09 19.89 1.43
N THR A 81 -17.51 20.36 0.25
CA THR A 81 -16.61 21.03 -0.72
C THR A 81 -16.11 22.37 -0.21
N ARG A 82 -16.58 22.80 0.97
CA ARG A 82 -15.90 23.78 1.81
C ARG A 82 -14.99 23.01 2.75
N ASP A 83 -13.80 22.72 2.25
CA ASP A 83 -12.69 22.27 3.05
C ASP A 83 -12.34 23.43 4.02
N PRO A 84 -12.51 23.26 5.34
CA PRO A 84 -12.12 24.28 6.31
C PRO A 84 -10.60 24.55 6.32
N GLY A 85 -9.83 23.81 5.51
CA GLY A 85 -8.40 24.00 5.27
C GLY A 85 -7.98 24.30 3.83
N ALA A 86 -8.89 24.64 2.90
CA ALA A 86 -8.53 25.03 1.53
C ALA A 86 -7.86 26.41 1.49
N SER A 87 -6.60 26.44 1.91
CA SER A 87 -5.64 27.50 1.66
C SER A 87 -5.27 27.49 0.17
N TYR A 88 -5.20 28.67 -0.45
CA TYR A 88 -4.80 28.85 -1.86
C TYR A 88 -3.28 28.68 -2.10
N LEU A 89 -2.54 28.17 -1.10
CA LEU A 89 -1.12 27.86 -1.20
C LEU A 89 -0.95 26.35 -1.37
N PRO A 90 0.04 25.88 -2.15
CA PRO A 90 0.35 24.47 -2.22
C PRO A 90 0.71 23.97 -0.83
N SER A 91 -0.12 23.06 -0.29
CA SER A 91 0.11 22.37 0.97
C SER A 91 1.33 21.48 0.82
N GLY A 92 2.50 22.03 1.14
CA GLY A 92 3.71 21.25 1.37
C GLY A 92 3.42 20.20 2.43
N ARG A 93 3.79 18.95 2.13
CA ARG A 93 3.64 17.77 3.00
C ARG A 93 4.09 18.06 4.43
N HIS A 94 3.18 18.49 5.29
CA HIS A 94 3.28 18.35 6.72
C HIS A 94 1.94 17.86 7.23
N GLY A 95 1.96 16.70 7.88
CA GLY A 95 0.79 16.15 8.53
C GLY A 95 0.35 17.08 9.63
N ASP A 96 -0.78 17.74 9.42
CA ASP A 96 -1.49 18.46 10.48
C ASP A 96 -2.18 17.44 11.37
N ALA A 97 -1.38 16.79 12.23
CA ALA A 97 -1.87 16.41 13.54
C ALA A 97 -2.25 17.72 14.22
N ALA A 98 -3.56 17.93 14.37
CA ALA A 98 -4.16 19.03 15.07
C ALA A 98 -3.32 19.45 16.28
N ALA A 99 -2.93 20.73 16.29
CA ALA A 99 -2.28 21.40 17.39
C ALA A 99 -3.23 21.44 18.60
N GLY A 100 -3.34 20.33 19.31
CA GLY A 100 -3.79 20.26 20.69
C GLY A 100 -2.63 20.65 21.58
N LYS A 101 -2.63 21.89 22.08
CA LYS A 101 -1.79 22.29 23.21
C LYS A 101 -2.00 21.30 24.35
N THR A 102 -0.92 20.68 24.83
CA THR A 102 -0.61 20.48 26.25
C THR A 102 0.76 19.82 26.37
N GLY A 103 1.77 20.65 26.66
CA GLY A 103 2.97 20.12 27.31
C GLY A 103 2.57 19.60 28.70
N PHE A 104 3.05 18.42 29.07
CA PHE A 104 3.48 18.07 30.43
C PHE A 104 4.20 16.72 30.54
N PHE A 105 4.23 15.89 29.49
CA PHE A 105 4.95 14.61 29.51
C PHE A 105 6.02 14.57 28.43
N SER A 106 7.29 14.68 28.85
CA SER A 106 8.40 14.42 27.93
C SER A 106 8.30 12.98 27.42
N ALA A 107 8.55 12.77 26.14
CA ALA A 107 8.45 11.45 25.51
C ALA A 107 9.27 10.36 26.23
N LYS A 108 10.33 10.75 26.98
CA LYS A 108 11.09 9.86 27.86
C LYS A 108 10.29 9.39 29.10
N ARG A 109 9.48 10.24 29.72
CA ARG A 109 8.65 9.87 30.88
C ARG A 109 7.52 8.90 30.49
N ILE A 110 6.95 9.05 29.30
CA ILE A 110 5.96 8.12 28.76
C ILE A 110 6.59 6.74 28.50
N ARG A 111 7.77 6.69 27.87
CA ARG A 111 8.52 5.44 27.69
C ARG A 111 8.85 4.76 29.01
N LEU A 112 9.28 5.51 30.02
CA LEU A 112 9.64 4.94 31.32
C LEU A 112 8.40 4.42 32.08
N GLY A 113 7.28 5.13 32.02
CA GLY A 113 6.01 4.69 32.59
C GLY A 113 5.48 3.40 31.94
N LEU A 114 5.59 3.30 30.62
CA LEU A 114 5.20 2.10 29.88
C LEU A 114 6.05 0.87 30.28
N LEU A 115 7.36 1.05 30.44
CA LEU A 115 8.28 0.01 30.89
C LEU A 115 7.99 -0.44 32.33
N ALA A 116 7.72 0.50 33.23
CA ALA A 116 7.34 0.18 34.61
C ALA A 116 6.04 -0.64 34.66
N LEU A 117 5.03 -0.26 33.86
CA LEU A 117 3.74 -0.95 33.80
C LEU A 117 3.91 -2.38 33.26
N THR A 118 4.73 -2.58 32.22
CA THR A 118 5.00 -3.92 31.68
C THR A 118 5.71 -4.83 32.70
N VAL A 119 6.68 -4.30 33.45
CA VAL A 119 7.35 -5.08 34.52
C VAL A 119 6.36 -5.44 35.64
N ILE A 120 5.48 -4.50 36.03
CA ILE A 120 4.44 -4.77 37.03
C ILE A 120 3.44 -5.82 36.52
N GLY A 121 3.02 -5.74 35.25
CA GLY A 121 2.12 -6.71 34.64
C GLY A 121 2.72 -8.11 34.61
N ILE A 122 3.99 -8.24 34.22
CA ILE A 122 4.70 -9.54 34.22
C ILE A 122 4.85 -10.08 35.65
N GLY A 123 5.18 -9.22 36.62
CA GLY A 123 5.25 -9.59 38.03
C GLY A 123 3.91 -10.09 38.58
N LEU A 124 2.80 -9.45 38.20
CA LEU A 124 1.45 -9.81 38.63
C LEU A 124 1.00 -11.16 38.04
N VAL A 125 1.25 -11.39 36.75
CA VAL A 125 0.93 -12.66 36.07
C VAL A 125 1.77 -13.81 36.65
N GLY A 126 3.07 -13.59 36.88
CA GLY A 126 3.94 -14.57 37.53
C GLY A 126 3.50 -14.90 38.96
N PHE A 127 3.02 -13.92 39.73
CA PHE A 127 2.50 -14.12 41.08
C PHE A 127 1.17 -14.90 41.10
N ILE A 128 0.29 -14.65 40.13
CA ILE A 128 -0.98 -15.39 39.97
C ILE A 128 -0.71 -16.85 39.56
N MET A 129 0.19 -17.08 38.60
CA MET A 129 0.54 -18.45 38.18
C MET A 129 1.26 -19.24 39.28
N ARG A 130 1.97 -18.58 40.20
CA ARG A 130 2.60 -19.24 41.36
C ARG A 130 1.60 -19.60 42.47
N LYS A 131 0.41 -18.97 42.50
CA LYS A 131 -0.67 -19.25 43.47
C LYS A 131 -1.69 -20.29 42.99
N HIS A 132 -1.78 -20.55 41.69
CA HIS A 132 -2.65 -21.60 41.15
C HIS A 132 -1.84 -22.87 40.85
N GLY A 133 -1.47 -23.58 41.92
CA GLY A 133 -1.06 -24.98 41.82
C GLY A 133 -2.24 -25.81 41.31
N THR A 134 -2.01 -26.50 40.19
CA THR A 134 -2.69 -27.70 39.67
C THR A 134 -4.13 -27.94 40.12
N ALA A 135 -5.08 -27.67 39.23
CA ALA A 135 -6.40 -28.29 39.29
C ALA A 135 -6.75 -28.85 37.90
N ASP A 136 -6.98 -30.16 37.89
CA ASP A 136 -7.30 -30.99 36.73
C ASP A 136 -8.50 -30.48 35.93
N VAL A 137 -8.40 -30.58 34.60
CA VAL A 137 -9.51 -30.35 33.67
C VAL A 137 -10.23 -31.68 33.45
N ALA A 138 -11.38 -31.85 34.09
CA ALA A 138 -12.38 -32.85 33.70
C ALA A 138 -13.22 -32.33 32.52
N PRO A 139 -13.64 -33.19 31.56
CA PRO A 139 -14.40 -32.75 30.39
C PRO A 139 -15.87 -32.49 30.76
N LYS A 140 -16.37 -31.31 30.37
CA LYS A 140 -17.77 -30.89 30.53
C LYS A 140 -18.62 -31.40 29.34
N PRO A 141 -19.83 -31.95 29.55
CA PRO A 141 -20.71 -32.38 28.47
C PRO A 141 -21.29 -31.19 27.68
N ALA A 142 -21.53 -31.44 26.40
CA ALA A 142 -22.08 -30.49 25.43
C ALA A 142 -23.47 -29.98 25.83
N ALA A 143 -23.67 -28.66 25.69
CA ALA A 143 -24.97 -27.99 25.79
C ALA A 143 -25.49 -27.60 24.38
N PRO A 144 -26.82 -27.47 24.20
CA PRO A 144 -27.48 -27.46 22.89
C PRO A 144 -27.33 -26.15 22.10
N ALA A 145 -27.54 -26.27 20.78
CA ALA A 145 -27.41 -25.24 19.77
C ALA A 145 -28.20 -23.95 20.06
N ALA A 146 -27.51 -22.81 19.92
CA ALA A 146 -28.08 -21.48 19.95
C ALA A 146 -28.62 -21.05 18.57
N THR A 147 -29.75 -20.37 18.58
CA THR A 147 -30.47 -19.74 17.45
C THR A 147 -29.63 -18.60 16.83
N PRO A 148 -29.74 -18.30 15.51
CA PRO A 148 -28.88 -17.30 14.87
C PRO A 148 -29.32 -15.87 15.23
N ALA A 149 -28.36 -15.08 15.76
CA ALA A 149 -28.45 -13.64 15.96
C ALA A 149 -28.13 -12.88 14.65
N PRO A 150 -28.65 -11.65 14.46
CA PRO A 150 -28.40 -10.83 13.26
C PRO A 150 -26.92 -10.45 13.10
N PRO A 151 -26.44 -10.20 11.86
CA PRO A 151 -25.02 -9.96 11.60
C PRO A 151 -24.58 -8.63 12.22
N THR A 152 -23.71 -8.73 13.22
CA THR A 152 -22.94 -7.60 13.76
C THR A 152 -21.97 -7.12 12.68
N LEU A 153 -22.01 -5.83 12.36
CA LEU A 153 -20.99 -5.16 11.53
C LEU A 153 -19.66 -5.19 12.29
N ILE A 154 -18.74 -6.06 11.89
CA ILE A 154 -17.36 -6.07 12.37
C ILE A 154 -16.63 -4.95 11.61
N PRO A 155 -16.08 -3.92 12.26
CA PRO A 155 -15.16 -3.02 11.59
C PRO A 155 -13.90 -3.82 11.25
N GLU A 156 -13.66 -4.06 9.97
CA GLU A 156 -12.37 -4.53 9.48
C GLU A 156 -11.33 -3.49 9.89
N ALA A 157 -10.50 -3.82 10.88
CA ALA A 157 -9.23 -3.14 11.05
C ALA A 157 -8.37 -3.52 9.85
N VAL A 158 -8.48 -2.73 8.78
CA VAL A 158 -7.66 -2.82 7.58
C VAL A 158 -6.20 -2.60 7.98
N THR A 159 -5.50 -3.69 8.32
CA THR A 159 -4.04 -3.71 8.40
C THR A 159 -3.52 -4.03 7.00
N GLU A 160 -3.95 -3.26 6.01
CA GLU A 160 -3.34 -3.32 4.68
C GLU A 160 -1.96 -2.71 4.81
N LEU A 161 -0.94 -3.56 4.91
CA LEU A 161 0.44 -3.18 4.65
C LEU A 161 0.49 -2.64 3.22
N GLN A 162 0.34 -1.33 3.07
CA GLN A 162 0.40 -0.69 1.77
C GLN A 162 1.80 -0.91 1.20
N VAL A 163 1.88 -1.73 0.15
CA VAL A 163 3.12 -1.94 -0.60
C VAL A 163 3.21 -0.85 -1.67
N TYR A 164 4.27 -0.06 -1.61
CA TYR A 164 4.51 1.05 -2.51
C TYR A 164 5.64 0.72 -3.48
N ARG A 165 5.54 1.25 -4.71
CA ARG A 165 6.67 1.34 -5.62
C ARG A 165 7.55 2.51 -5.21
N ALA A 166 8.80 2.23 -4.91
CA ALA A 166 9.81 3.25 -4.67
C ALA A 166 10.92 3.15 -5.72
N ASP A 167 11.63 4.24 -5.96
CA ASP A 167 12.86 4.19 -6.77
C ASP A 167 13.89 3.30 -6.09
N VAL A 168 14.65 2.53 -6.87
CA VAL A 168 15.69 1.63 -6.37
C VAL A 168 16.78 2.46 -5.67
N PRO A 169 17.00 2.27 -4.36
CA PRO A 169 18.04 2.99 -3.65
C PRO A 169 19.42 2.65 -4.20
N THR A 170 20.30 3.65 -4.36
CA THR A 170 21.66 3.47 -4.92
C THR A 170 22.47 2.40 -4.20
N ALA A 171 22.33 2.31 -2.87
CA ALA A 171 23.01 1.29 -2.08
C ALA A 171 22.51 -0.13 -2.35
N LEU A 172 21.20 -0.29 -2.64
CA LEU A 172 20.60 -1.56 -3.01
C LEU A 172 21.06 -1.99 -4.41
N ALA A 173 20.99 -1.09 -5.39
CA ALA A 173 21.50 -1.35 -6.75
C ALA A 173 22.97 -1.75 -6.72
N ARG A 174 23.80 -1.06 -5.93
CA ARG A 174 25.23 -1.38 -5.78
C ARG A 174 25.45 -2.80 -5.29
N LEU A 175 24.71 -3.23 -4.27
CA LEU A 175 24.80 -4.57 -3.70
C LEU A 175 24.54 -5.63 -4.78
N LEU A 176 23.37 -5.56 -5.43
CA LEU A 176 22.92 -6.57 -6.39
C LEU A 176 23.84 -6.65 -7.62
N VAL A 177 24.25 -5.50 -8.14
CA VAL A 177 25.14 -5.43 -9.31
C VAL A 177 26.52 -5.97 -8.97
N SER A 178 27.09 -5.60 -7.81
CA SER A 178 28.40 -6.14 -7.39
C SER A 178 28.39 -7.65 -7.25
N GLU A 179 27.33 -8.21 -6.63
CA GLU A 179 27.18 -9.66 -6.48
C GLU A 179 27.03 -10.38 -7.83
N ALA A 180 26.27 -9.79 -8.77
CA ALA A 180 26.11 -10.33 -10.12
C ALA A 180 27.43 -10.33 -10.92
N LEU A 181 28.20 -9.23 -10.85
CA LEU A 181 29.49 -9.10 -11.51
C LEU A 181 30.52 -10.07 -10.92
N ASP A 182 30.57 -10.24 -9.61
CA ASP A 182 31.50 -11.14 -8.94
C ASP A 182 31.22 -12.62 -9.26
N LYS A 183 29.94 -12.97 -9.39
CA LYS A 183 29.49 -14.33 -9.72
C LYS A 183 29.80 -14.71 -11.15
N ARG A 184 29.54 -13.83 -12.13
CA ARG A 184 29.63 -14.16 -13.56
C ARG A 184 30.92 -13.72 -14.24
N ARG A 185 31.62 -12.70 -13.69
CA ARG A 185 32.89 -12.13 -14.19
C ARG A 185 32.92 -11.91 -15.71
N PRO A 186 31.96 -11.17 -16.28
CA PRO A 186 31.90 -10.92 -17.71
C PRO A 186 33.04 -9.99 -18.17
N ALA A 187 33.45 -10.07 -19.43
CA ALA A 187 34.40 -9.10 -20.00
C ALA A 187 33.76 -7.72 -20.20
N VAL A 188 32.48 -7.69 -20.55
CA VAL A 188 31.68 -6.48 -20.74
C VAL A 188 30.33 -6.65 -20.05
N ALA A 189 29.91 -5.67 -19.26
CA ALA A 189 28.62 -5.63 -18.59
C ALA A 189 27.91 -4.30 -18.86
N CYS A 190 26.58 -4.36 -18.96
CA CYS A 190 25.73 -3.22 -19.25
C CYS A 190 24.67 -3.07 -18.16
N LEU A 191 24.59 -1.88 -17.58
CA LEU A 191 23.77 -1.60 -16.42
C LEU A 191 22.61 -0.66 -16.73
N GLU A 192 21.44 -1.02 -16.21
CA GLU A 192 20.22 -0.23 -16.19
C GLU A 192 19.59 -0.25 -14.80
N VAL A 193 19.05 0.88 -14.35
CA VAL A 193 18.33 0.98 -13.06
C VAL A 193 17.00 1.70 -13.27
N ASP A 194 15.90 1.08 -12.88
CA ASP A 194 14.52 1.60 -13.06
C ASP A 194 14.21 2.06 -14.50
N ASN A 195 14.68 1.28 -15.48
CA ASN A 195 14.58 1.60 -16.91
C ASN A 195 15.22 2.95 -17.30
N LYS A 196 16.24 3.38 -16.55
CA LYS A 196 16.96 4.64 -16.74
C LYS A 196 18.47 4.42 -16.70
N GLU A 197 19.20 5.42 -17.20
CA GLU A 197 20.65 5.45 -17.06
C GLU A 197 21.06 5.44 -15.58
N PRO A 198 22.04 4.61 -15.21
CA PRO A 198 22.52 4.57 -13.84
C PRO A 198 23.13 5.92 -13.46
N SER A 199 22.82 6.39 -12.25
CA SER A 199 23.42 7.63 -11.73
C SER A 199 24.95 7.57 -11.73
N SER A 200 25.62 8.69 -11.98
CA SER A 200 27.08 8.77 -11.95
C SER A 200 27.67 8.36 -10.59
N ALA A 201 26.96 8.69 -9.50
CA ALA A 201 27.32 8.27 -8.15
C ALA A 201 27.32 6.74 -7.98
N LEU A 202 26.36 6.04 -8.59
CA LEU A 202 26.32 4.58 -8.60
C LEU A 202 27.52 3.99 -9.36
N MET A 203 27.77 4.50 -10.57
CA MET A 203 28.87 4.02 -11.42
C MET A 203 30.24 4.20 -10.75
N GLN A 204 30.43 5.29 -10.00
CA GLN A 204 31.67 5.54 -9.24
C GLN A 204 31.77 4.69 -7.96
N ALA A 205 30.64 4.34 -7.36
CA ALA A 205 30.61 3.56 -6.12
C ALA A 205 30.68 2.04 -6.34
N LEU A 206 30.54 1.57 -7.58
CA LEU A 206 30.57 0.15 -7.93
C LEU A 206 32.01 -0.39 -7.96
N THR A 207 32.22 -1.51 -7.28
CA THR A 207 33.46 -2.28 -7.38
C THR A 207 33.37 -3.19 -8.59
N VAL A 208 34.11 -2.88 -9.65
CA VAL A 208 34.14 -3.69 -10.87
C VAL A 208 35.30 -4.69 -10.79
N PRO A 209 35.07 -5.99 -11.02
CA PRO A 209 36.14 -6.99 -11.00
C PRO A 209 37.17 -6.74 -12.11
N LYS A 210 38.42 -7.15 -11.86
CA LYS A 210 39.53 -6.96 -12.83
C LYS A 210 39.22 -7.66 -14.15
N GLY A 211 39.30 -6.92 -15.26
CA GLY A 211 39.03 -7.43 -16.60
C GLY A 211 37.59 -7.26 -17.08
N THR A 212 36.71 -6.72 -16.24
CA THR A 212 35.34 -6.35 -16.63
C THR A 212 35.25 -4.87 -16.96
N THR A 213 34.62 -4.54 -18.07
CA THR A 213 34.26 -3.16 -18.46
C THR A 213 32.75 -2.96 -18.25
N LEU A 214 32.38 -1.94 -17.46
CA LEU A 214 30.99 -1.64 -17.15
C LEU A 214 30.54 -0.41 -17.93
N HIS A 215 29.45 -0.54 -18.67
CA HIS A 215 28.82 0.53 -19.45
C HIS A 215 27.38 0.79 -18.98
N PRO A 216 26.87 2.03 -19.09
CA PRO A 216 25.42 2.25 -19.03
C PRO A 216 24.76 1.58 -20.25
N ALA A 217 23.49 1.16 -20.10
CA ALA A 217 22.75 0.47 -21.15
C ALA A 217 22.76 1.21 -22.50
N SER A 218 22.72 2.55 -22.50
CA SER A 218 22.76 3.38 -23.71
C SER A 218 24.08 3.34 -24.47
N ALA A 219 25.21 3.08 -23.79
CA ALA A 219 26.54 3.00 -24.38
C ALA A 219 27.05 1.56 -24.50
N CYS A 220 26.15 0.58 -24.38
CA CYS A 220 26.47 -0.83 -24.37
C CYS A 220 26.83 -1.36 -25.78
N PRO A 221 27.91 -2.13 -25.96
CA PRO A 221 28.16 -2.81 -27.21
C PRO A 221 27.17 -3.98 -27.39
N ALA A 222 26.43 -3.98 -28.50
CA ALA A 222 25.29 -4.88 -28.74
C ALA A 222 25.60 -6.39 -28.87
N LYS A 223 26.87 -6.82 -28.80
CA LYS A 223 27.25 -8.23 -28.98
C LYS A 223 28.03 -8.76 -27.77
N GLY A 224 27.47 -9.77 -27.11
CA GLY A 224 28.15 -10.54 -26.06
C GLY A 224 28.34 -9.81 -24.73
N ALA A 225 27.68 -8.67 -24.52
CA ALA A 225 27.68 -7.97 -23.24
C ALA A 225 26.67 -8.59 -22.28
N PHE A 226 27.05 -8.72 -21.01
CA PHE A 226 26.17 -9.18 -19.94
C PHE A 226 25.23 -8.06 -19.53
N ALA A 227 23.92 -8.22 -19.73
CA ALA A 227 22.94 -7.21 -19.37
C ALA A 227 22.53 -7.38 -17.90
N ILE A 228 22.51 -6.28 -17.13
CA ILE A 228 22.03 -6.25 -15.75
C ILE A 228 21.02 -5.12 -15.64
N ALA A 229 19.77 -5.45 -15.33
CA ALA A 229 18.74 -4.47 -15.03
C ALA A 229 18.19 -4.69 -13.61
N VAL A 230 18.06 -3.60 -12.86
CA VAL A 230 17.47 -3.61 -11.52
C VAL A 230 16.30 -2.64 -11.51
N HIS A 231 15.08 -3.13 -11.25
CA HIS A 231 13.89 -2.28 -11.29
C HIS A 231 12.77 -2.77 -10.36
N ASP A 232 11.71 -1.97 -10.30
CA ASP A 232 10.44 -2.30 -9.64
C ASP A 232 10.57 -2.64 -8.15
N TYR A 233 11.35 -1.84 -7.42
CA TYR A 233 11.47 -1.99 -5.98
C TYR A 233 10.12 -1.72 -5.27
N MET A 234 9.55 -2.78 -4.69
CA MET A 234 8.35 -2.80 -3.87
C MET A 234 8.72 -2.77 -2.39
N THR A 235 8.22 -1.81 -1.62
CA THR A 235 8.47 -1.72 -0.18
C THR A 235 7.23 -1.27 0.58
N ASP A 236 7.06 -1.75 1.81
CA ASP A 236 6.03 -1.32 2.75
C ASP A 236 6.48 -0.16 3.66
N GLY A 237 7.70 0.36 3.45
CA GLY A 237 8.31 1.40 4.28
C GLY A 237 8.99 0.90 5.55
N SER A 238 8.95 -0.42 5.83
CA SER A 238 9.66 -1.02 6.99
C SER A 238 11.18 -1.11 6.80
N GLY A 239 11.65 -0.92 5.57
CA GLY A 239 13.03 -1.21 5.17
C GLY A 239 13.20 -2.61 4.56
N SER A 240 12.14 -3.41 4.50
CA SER A 240 12.11 -4.63 3.69
C SER A 240 11.36 -4.40 2.37
N GLY A 241 11.61 -5.26 1.39
CA GLY A 241 10.94 -5.17 0.10
C GLY A 241 11.36 -6.24 -0.89
N GLN A 242 10.80 -6.15 -2.09
CA GLN A 242 11.10 -7.01 -3.22
C GLN A 242 11.61 -6.16 -4.38
N VAL A 243 12.62 -6.64 -5.09
CA VAL A 243 13.19 -5.96 -6.26
C VAL A 243 13.36 -6.97 -7.38
N GLN A 244 13.10 -6.55 -8.61
CA GLN A 244 13.30 -7.37 -9.80
C GLN A 244 14.74 -7.17 -10.32
N LEU A 245 15.41 -8.29 -10.56
CA LEU A 245 16.77 -8.34 -11.06
C LEU A 245 16.80 -9.20 -12.33
N ASP A 246 17.13 -8.57 -13.44
CA ASP A 246 17.28 -9.26 -14.72
C ASP A 246 18.77 -9.37 -15.04
N LEU A 247 19.23 -10.60 -15.18
CA LEU A 247 20.58 -10.99 -15.58
C LEU A 247 20.47 -11.59 -16.99
N ASP A 248 20.91 -10.88 -18.01
CA ASP A 248 20.60 -11.19 -19.42
C ASP A 248 19.09 -11.27 -19.71
N VAL A 249 18.75 -11.60 -20.97
CA VAL A 249 17.37 -11.65 -21.46
C VAL A 249 16.55 -12.80 -20.83
N GLU A 250 17.22 -13.83 -20.30
CA GLU A 250 16.58 -15.09 -19.90
C GLU A 250 16.59 -15.37 -18.38
N ASP A 251 17.39 -14.66 -17.58
CA ASP A 251 17.52 -14.90 -16.13
C ASP A 251 16.98 -13.71 -15.31
N SER A 252 15.65 -13.59 -15.31
CA SER A 252 14.89 -12.67 -14.44
C SER A 252 14.55 -13.34 -13.12
N GLN A 253 14.87 -12.69 -12.00
CA GLN A 253 14.62 -13.20 -10.65
C GLN A 253 14.01 -12.13 -9.75
N LEU A 254 13.17 -12.57 -8.82
CA LEU A 254 12.61 -11.71 -7.78
C LEU A 254 13.45 -11.85 -6.52
N VAL A 255 13.92 -10.73 -5.96
CA VAL A 255 14.84 -10.72 -4.82
C VAL A 255 14.18 -10.08 -3.61
N ASP A 256 14.00 -10.85 -2.53
CA ASP A 256 13.59 -10.34 -1.22
C ASP A 256 14.80 -9.67 -0.56
N VAL A 257 14.66 -8.41 -0.15
CA VAL A 257 15.74 -7.59 0.40
C VAL A 257 15.34 -6.89 1.69
N GLU A 258 16.31 -6.66 2.56
CA GLU A 258 16.13 -5.98 3.84
C GLU A 258 17.26 -4.96 4.05
N ARG A 259 16.87 -3.78 4.53
CA ARG A 259 17.76 -2.70 4.89
C ARG A 259 18.08 -2.76 6.38
N ASN A 260 19.36 -2.84 6.71
CA ASN A 260 19.86 -2.68 8.07
C ASN A 260 20.71 -1.40 8.16
N GLY A 261 20.09 -0.31 8.61
CA GLY A 261 20.76 0.99 8.64
C GLY A 261 21.09 1.50 7.23
N ALA A 262 22.38 1.66 6.90
CA ALA A 262 22.82 2.07 5.56
C ALA A 262 23.08 0.88 4.61
N GLU A 263 23.09 -0.34 5.15
CA GLU A 263 23.42 -1.54 4.40
C GLU A 263 22.16 -2.29 3.96
N TRP A 264 22.31 -3.03 2.87
CA TRP A 264 21.27 -3.88 2.30
C TRP A 264 21.71 -5.32 2.33
N ARG A 265 20.77 -6.23 2.54
CA ARG A 265 20.99 -7.66 2.54
C ARG A 265 19.93 -8.35 1.70
N VAL A 266 20.36 -9.34 0.92
CA VAL A 266 19.47 -10.27 0.22
C VAL A 266 19.01 -11.34 1.21
N LEU A 267 17.70 -11.51 1.33
CA LEU A 267 17.08 -12.56 2.17
C LEU A 267 16.83 -13.83 1.36
N ARG A 268 16.29 -13.68 0.15
CA ARG A 268 15.90 -14.79 -0.73
C ARG A 268 15.86 -14.34 -2.18
N ARG A 269 16.13 -15.26 -3.11
CA ARG A 269 15.97 -15.10 -4.56
C ARG A 269 14.96 -16.15 -5.04
N HIS A 270 14.05 -15.77 -5.93
CA HIS A 270 13.00 -16.62 -6.52
C HIS A 270 13.19 -16.72 -8.02
#